data_AF-A0A841PU85-F1
#
_entry.id   AF-A0A841PU85-F1
#
_cell.length_a   1.000
_cell.length_b   1.000
_cell.length_c   1.000
_cell.angle_alpha   90.00
_cell.angle_beta   90.00
_cell.angle_gamma   90.00
#
_symmetry.space_group_name_H-M   'P 1'
#
loop_
_entity.id
_entity.type
_entity.pdbx_description
1 polymer ?
#
loop_
_entity_poly.entity_id
_entity_poly.type
_entity_poly.pdbx_seq_one_letter_code
_entity_poly.pdbx_strand_id
1 'polypeptide(L)'
;MLTMESLEKNLQPLDLLDVQYDNEIRHEIHFRRRRLPSGKRNLLSKVGMLKDGTLTGYIYVGHLREFDYHPDRTKMGYLPIKNLKEEQFKELLNKVTKHYR
;
A
#
# COMPACT_ATOMS: atom_id res chain seq x y z
N MET A 1 13.80 -11.31 3.71
CA MET A 1 12.61 -11.80 2.98
C MET A 1 11.43 -11.14 3.65
N LEU A 2 10.52 -10.52 2.89
CA LEU A 2 9.37 -9.89 3.50
C LEU A 2 8.51 -10.97 4.17
N THR A 3 8.22 -10.79 5.44
CA THR A 3 7.29 -11.58 6.25
C THR A 3 6.15 -10.70 6.76
N MET A 4 5.06 -11.31 7.24
CA MET A 4 3.97 -10.55 7.88
C MET A 4 4.47 -9.76 9.10
N GLU A 5 5.36 -10.34 9.90
CA GLU A 5 5.96 -9.63 11.04
C GLU A 5 6.80 -8.41 10.57
N SER A 6 7.59 -8.57 9.51
CA SER A 6 8.34 -7.43 8.94
C SER A 6 7.42 -6.37 8.35
N LEU A 7 6.28 -6.79 7.77
CA LEU A 7 5.28 -5.90 7.20
C LEU A 7 4.71 -5.02 8.31
N GLU A 8 4.21 -5.60 9.40
CA GLU A 8 3.66 -4.86 10.54
C GLU A 8 4.66 -3.87 11.14
N LYS A 9 5.93 -4.27 11.30
CA LYS A 9 7.00 -3.37 11.77
C LYS A 9 7.19 -2.16 10.85
N ASN A 10 7.02 -2.31 9.54
CA ASN A 10 7.11 -1.22 8.57
C ASN A 10 5.87 -0.32 8.55
N LEU A 11 4.71 -0.83 8.97
CA LEU A 11 3.44 -0.10 8.99
C LEU A 11 3.28 0.79 10.23
N GLN A 12 3.73 0.31 11.40
CA GLN A 12 3.54 1.02 12.68
C GLN A 12 4.05 2.47 12.69
N PRO A 13 5.28 2.78 12.21
CA PRO A 13 5.78 4.16 12.20
C PRO A 13 4.98 5.12 11.32
N LEU A 14 4.11 4.59 10.45
CA LEU A 14 3.33 5.34 9.47
C LEU A 14 1.85 5.50 9.87
N ASP A 15 1.47 5.06 11.08
CA ASP A 15 0.07 4.97 11.53
C ASP A 15 -0.80 4.15 10.55
N LEU A 16 -0.21 3.12 9.96
CA LEU A 16 -0.88 2.17 9.09
C LEU A 16 -1.21 0.88 9.84
N LEU A 17 -2.27 0.19 9.42
CA LEU A 17 -2.61 -1.15 9.88
C LEU A 17 -2.87 -2.08 8.69
N ASP A 18 -2.54 -3.34 8.85
CA ASP A 18 -3.01 -4.39 7.95
C ASP A 18 -4.45 -4.79 8.34
N VAL A 19 -5.30 -4.96 7.34
CA VAL A 19 -6.70 -5.37 7.48
C VAL A 19 -6.91 -6.54 6.54
N GLN A 20 -7.27 -7.67 7.13
CA GLN A 20 -7.49 -8.91 6.41
C GLN A 20 -8.98 -9.10 6.09
N TYR A 21 -9.25 -9.56 4.87
CA TYR A 21 -10.58 -9.84 4.35
C TYR A 21 -10.61 -11.24 3.71
N ASP A 22 -11.79 -11.86 3.71
CA ASP A 22 -12.11 -13.12 3.02
C ASP A 22 -11.12 -14.28 3.30
N ASN A 23 -11.32 -14.99 4.43
CA ASN A 23 -10.58 -16.21 4.80
C ASN A 23 -9.05 -16.09 4.61
N GLU A 24 -8.48 -14.96 5.04
CA GLU A 24 -7.04 -14.72 5.09
C GLU A 24 -6.32 -14.42 3.76
N ILE A 25 -7.03 -14.37 2.62
CA ILE A 25 -6.38 -14.26 1.30
C ILE A 25 -6.14 -12.80 0.90
N ARG A 26 -7.03 -11.88 1.31
CA ARG A 26 -7.00 -10.49 0.86
C ARG A 26 -6.55 -9.58 1.98
N HIS A 27 -5.38 -8.97 1.82
CA HIS A 27 -4.88 -7.95 2.73
C HIS A 27 -5.11 -6.55 2.16
N GLU A 28 -5.41 -5.60 3.03
CA GLU A 28 -5.45 -4.18 2.72
C GLU A 28 -4.71 -3.41 3.81
N ILE A 29 -3.95 -2.40 3.42
CA ILE A 29 -3.21 -1.57 4.38
C ILE A 29 -3.93 -0.25 4.50
N HIS A 30 -4.43 0.07 5.69
CA HIS A 30 -5.27 1.24 5.97
C HIS A 30 -4.54 2.26 6.83
N PHE A 31 -4.87 3.54 6.65
CA PHE A 31 -4.60 4.54 7.68
C PHE A 31 -5.47 4.26 8.92
N ARG A 32 -4.85 4.26 10.10
CA ARG A 32 -5.55 4.00 11.36
C ARG A 32 -6.55 5.10 11.71
N ARG A 33 -6.15 6.36 11.54
CA ARG A 33 -6.96 7.52 11.94
C ARG A 33 -7.29 8.48 10.81
N ARG A 34 -6.79 8.25 9.61
CA ARG A 34 -6.87 9.17 8.48
C ARG A 34 -7.68 8.58 7.32
N ARG A 35 -8.08 9.46 6.40
CA ARG A 35 -8.71 9.09 5.12
C ARG A 35 -7.93 9.74 3.99
N LEU A 36 -7.86 9.04 2.87
CA LEU A 36 -7.40 9.57 1.59
C LEU A 36 -8.33 10.70 1.12
N PRO A 37 -7.89 11.57 0.21
CA PRO A 37 -8.74 12.60 -0.41
C PRO A 37 -10.01 12.02 -1.04
N SER A 38 -9.93 10.78 -1.52
CA SER A 38 -11.09 10.05 -2.05
C SER A 38 -12.07 9.52 -0.98
N GLY A 39 -11.88 9.85 0.30
CA GLY A 39 -12.68 9.37 1.44
C GLY A 39 -12.34 7.96 1.92
N LYS A 40 -11.52 7.21 1.18
CA LYS A 40 -11.11 5.84 1.52
C LYS A 40 -10.08 5.78 2.65
N ARG A 41 -9.98 4.64 3.34
CA ARG A 41 -8.95 4.41 4.36
C ARG A 41 -7.77 3.57 3.87
N ASN A 42 -8.00 2.70 2.90
CA ASN A 42 -6.98 1.82 2.36
C ASN A 42 -5.97 2.58 1.50
N LEU A 43 -4.71 2.55 1.89
CA LEU A 43 -3.57 3.01 1.12
C LEU A 43 -3.10 1.94 0.13
N LEU A 44 -3.06 0.67 0.58
CA LEU A 44 -2.87 -0.48 -0.31
C LEU A 44 -4.10 -1.38 -0.30
N SER A 45 -4.46 -1.91 -1.46
CA SER A 45 -5.59 -2.82 -1.64
C SER A 45 -5.15 -4.08 -2.39
N LYS A 46 -5.81 -5.21 -2.06
CA LYS A 46 -5.53 -6.53 -2.65
C LYS A 46 -4.06 -6.91 -2.54
N VAL A 47 -3.47 -6.64 -1.38
CA VAL A 47 -2.09 -6.99 -1.09
C VAL A 47 -1.97 -8.50 -0.99
N GLY A 48 -1.03 -9.07 -1.73
CA GLY A 48 -0.68 -10.48 -1.68
C GLY A 48 0.83 -10.63 -1.56
N MET A 49 1.27 -11.59 -0.75
CA MET A 49 2.68 -11.94 -0.60
C MET A 49 2.99 -13.15 -1.47
N LEU A 50 4.00 -13.03 -2.32
CA LEU A 50 4.47 -14.10 -3.18
C LEU A 50 5.47 -14.98 -2.43
N LYS A 51 5.64 -16.24 -2.88
CA LYS A 51 6.54 -17.22 -2.24
C LYS A 51 8.00 -16.78 -2.21
N ASP A 52 8.40 -15.85 -3.07
CA ASP A 52 9.73 -15.27 -3.13
C ASP A 52 9.92 -14.08 -2.16
N GLY A 53 8.91 -13.78 -1.34
CA GLY A 53 8.94 -12.67 -0.37
C GLY A 53 8.75 -11.30 -0.99
N THR A 54 8.16 -11.22 -2.19
CA THR A 54 7.74 -9.96 -2.80
C THR A 54 6.24 -9.69 -2.63
N LEU A 55 5.84 -8.42 -2.79
CA LEU A 55 4.43 -8.01 -2.74
C LEU A 55 3.84 -7.74 -4.11
N THR A 56 2.57 -8.08 -4.24
CA THR A 56 1.68 -7.64 -5.31
C THR A 56 0.47 -6.92 -4.73
N GLY A 57 -0.20 -6.09 -5.52
CA GLY A 57 -1.42 -5.40 -5.12
C GLY A 57 -1.57 -4.06 -5.82
N TYR A 58 -2.23 -3.14 -5.14
CA TYR A 58 -2.50 -1.79 -5.64
C TYR A 58 -2.19 -0.76 -4.57
N ILE A 59 -1.51 0.33 -4.93
CA ILE A 59 -1.19 1.42 -4.02
C ILE A 59 -1.87 2.72 -4.46
N TYR A 60 -2.43 3.46 -3.50
CA TYR A 60 -3.05 4.75 -3.79
C TYR A 60 -1.98 5.83 -3.99
N VAL A 61 -1.94 6.37 -5.20
CA VAL A 61 -1.05 7.47 -5.62
C VAL A 61 -1.86 8.69 -6.09
N GLY A 62 -3.18 8.67 -5.94
CA GLY A 62 -4.04 9.69 -6.56
C GLY A 62 -3.91 11.11 -5.99
N HIS A 63 -3.12 11.28 -4.93
CA HIS A 63 -2.78 12.58 -4.34
C HIS A 63 -1.41 13.11 -4.83
N LEU A 64 -0.65 12.29 -5.56
CA LEU A 64 0.69 12.60 -6.07
C LEU A 64 0.58 13.03 -7.53
N ARG A 65 0.90 14.31 -7.80
CA ARG A 65 0.75 14.93 -9.13
C ARG A 65 1.59 14.24 -10.21
N GLU A 66 2.73 13.67 -9.84
CA GLU A 66 3.58 12.98 -10.81
C GLU A 66 2.94 11.71 -11.40
N PHE A 67 1.84 11.22 -10.81
CA PHE A 67 1.07 10.09 -11.32
C PHE A 67 -0.22 10.50 -12.05
N ASP A 68 -0.43 11.80 -12.32
CA ASP A 68 -1.67 12.28 -12.96
C ASP A 68 -1.94 11.70 -14.34
N TYR A 69 -0.89 11.42 -15.11
CA TYR A 69 -0.99 10.86 -16.46
C TYR A 69 -0.36 9.47 -16.59
N HIS A 70 -0.16 8.77 -15.47
CA HIS A 70 0.46 7.44 -15.50
C HIS A 70 -0.47 6.43 -16.19
N PRO A 71 -0.01 5.67 -17.21
CA PRO A 71 -0.87 4.80 -18.02
C PRO A 71 -1.57 3.71 -17.20
N ASP A 72 -0.88 3.15 -16.20
CA ASP A 72 -1.43 2.10 -15.34
C ASP A 72 -2.25 2.62 -14.15
N ARG A 73 -2.38 3.93 -13.97
CA ARG A 73 -3.17 4.48 -12.86
C ARG A 73 -4.65 4.25 -13.13
N THR A 74 -5.29 3.53 -12.22
CA THR A 74 -6.73 3.30 -12.24
C THR A 74 -7.50 4.62 -12.02
N LYS A 75 -8.74 4.69 -12.52
CA LYS A 75 -9.67 5.82 -12.28
C LYS A 75 -9.87 6.13 -10.79
N MET A 76 -9.66 5.15 -9.91
CA MET A 76 -9.81 5.29 -8.46
C MET A 76 -8.56 5.86 -7.76
N GLY A 77 -7.50 6.16 -8.51
CA GLY A 77 -6.25 6.72 -7.99
C GLY A 77 -5.23 5.70 -7.53
N TYR A 78 -5.41 4.42 -7.87
CA TYR A 78 -4.47 3.36 -7.51
C TYR A 78 -3.57 2.97 -8.68
N LEU A 79 -2.34 2.60 -8.38
CA LEU A 79 -1.36 2.05 -9.29
C LEU A 79 -1.09 0.57 -8.93
N PRO A 80 -1.05 -0.36 -9.91
CA PRO A 80 -0.66 -1.74 -9.64
C PRO A 80 0.81 -1.81 -9.23
N ILE A 81 1.10 -2.61 -8.21
CA ILE A 81 2.47 -3.00 -7.82
C ILE A 81 2.65 -4.49 -8.08
N LYS A 82 3.81 -4.87 -8.62
CA LYS A 82 4.16 -6.24 -8.94
C LYS A 82 5.58 -6.52 -8.45
N ASN A 83 5.77 -7.65 -7.78
CA ASN A 83 7.08 -8.15 -7.33
C ASN A 83 7.88 -7.12 -6.52
N LEU A 84 7.20 -6.36 -5.66
CA LEU A 84 7.83 -5.32 -4.86
C LEU A 84 8.63 -5.95 -3.72
N LYS A 85 9.95 -5.70 -3.67
CA LYS A 85 10.79 -6.14 -2.54
C LYS A 85 10.54 -5.27 -1.32
N GLU A 86 10.94 -5.77 -0.14
CA GLU A 86 10.77 -5.06 1.14
C GLU A 86 11.33 -3.62 1.14
N GLU A 87 12.54 -3.41 0.64
CA GLU A 87 13.14 -2.06 0.63
C GLU A 87 12.39 -1.11 -0.30
N GLN A 88 12.00 -1.59 -1.49
CA GLN A 88 11.17 -0.83 -2.42
C GLN A 88 9.79 -0.54 -1.82
N PHE A 89 9.25 -1.46 -1.03
CA PHE A 89 8.01 -1.27 -0.30
C PHE A 89 8.13 -0.17 0.76
N LYS A 90 9.20 -0.16 1.55
CA LYS A 90 9.47 0.89 2.55
C LYS A 90 9.61 2.27 1.89
N GLU A 91 10.40 2.37 0.82
CA GLU A 91 10.58 3.61 0.08
C GLU A 91 9.26 4.13 -0.48
N LEU A 92 8.49 3.24 -1.12
CA LEU A 92 7.20 3.56 -1.69
C LEU A 92 6.20 4.01 -0.61
N LEU A 93 6.10 3.28 0.50
CA LEU A 93 5.26 3.65 1.65
C LEU A 93 5.64 5.02 2.20
N ASN A 94 6.93 5.26 2.43
CA ASN A 94 7.41 6.57 2.88
C ASN A 94 7.01 7.67 1.90
N LYS A 95 7.18 7.44 0.60
CA LYS A 95 6.81 8.41 -0.44
C LYS A 95 5.32 8.76 -0.40
N VAL A 96 4.44 7.76 -0.42
CA VAL A 96 2.99 7.99 -0.47
C VAL A 96 2.41 8.45 0.87
N THR A 97 3.06 8.16 2.00
CA THR A 97 2.59 8.59 3.32
C THR A 97 3.14 9.94 3.74
N LYS A 98 4.24 10.41 3.15
CA LYS A 98 4.89 11.69 3.51
C LYS A 98 3.92 12.87 3.50
N HIS A 99 3.00 12.92 2.55
CA HIS A 99 2.00 13.98 2.42
C HIS A 99 0.88 13.91 3.46
N TYR A 100 0.75 12.79 4.17
CA TYR A 100 -0.23 12.62 5.22
C TYR A 100 0.33 12.89 6.60
N ARG A 101 1.67 12.96 6.78
CA ARG A 101 2.34 13.12 8.09
C ARG A 101 1.94 14.40 8.79
#